data_AF-A0A837ID66-F1
#
_entry.id   AF-A0A837ID66-F1
#
_cell.length_a   1.000
_cell.length_b   1.000
_cell.length_c   1.000
_cell.angle_alpha   90.00
_cell.angle_beta   90.00
_cell.angle_gamma   90.00
#
_symmetry.space_group_name_H-M   'P 1'
#
loop_
_entity.id
_entity.type
_entity.pdbx_description
1 polymer ?
#
loop_
_entity_poly.entity_id
_entity_poly.type
_entity_poly.pdbx_seq_one_letter_code
_entity_poly.pdbx_strand_id
1 'polypeptide(L)'
;MPHFVDKGQNFEKYLVSEYFKHGSINKVFYFHHFDLPISYAGYDRVLTKYGVIKSAGPNSKLTESLGILSLVADYKLSLEKIYERYASPGLLVSTNTLHRILHYTRLGLTRRQGTALIITHHNKPNMYLVGKDQSLTNTALGQKGNLSLPMGHSKIGENPRESILRVLQQEVFTNLVMENSFPFHLIPDHPKPLMYINIADIRVSVYHIELDGLPSFSSFKLSNLRFEKLSDISGLKTRPGILEIIQNYKKLSLFPEPSITPEYNSNLNSNLFALAEVHSSG
;
A
#
# COMPACT_ATOMS: atom_id res chain seq x y z
N MET A 1 -43.22 6.79 16.87
CA MET A 1 -42.09 7.50 17.50
C MET A 1 -40.86 7.37 16.61
N PRO A 2 -40.45 8.42 15.88
CA PRO A 2 -39.25 8.35 15.05
C PRO A 2 -38.12 9.28 15.55
N HIS A 3 -36.89 8.91 15.18
CA HIS A 3 -35.65 9.71 15.19
C HIS A 3 -35.00 10.10 16.52
N PHE A 4 -34.26 9.16 17.13
CA PHE A 4 -33.02 9.48 17.86
C PHE A 4 -31.80 8.62 17.47
N VAL A 5 -31.95 7.71 16.50
CA VAL A 5 -30.89 6.76 16.10
C VAL A 5 -29.89 7.37 15.09
N ASP A 6 -30.27 8.41 14.34
CA ASP A 6 -29.48 8.90 13.19
C ASP A 6 -28.24 9.74 13.55
N LYS A 7 -28.28 10.60 14.58
CA LYS A 7 -27.17 11.55 14.82
C LYS A 7 -25.90 10.86 15.30
N GLY A 8 -26.03 9.87 16.19
CA GLY A 8 -24.89 9.12 16.73
C GLY A 8 -24.22 8.23 15.69
N GLN A 9 -25.02 7.51 14.87
CA GLN A 9 -24.49 6.66 13.81
C GLN A 9 -23.79 7.49 12.72
N ASN A 10 -24.34 8.66 12.36
CA ASN A 10 -23.70 9.55 11.40
C ASN A 10 -22.36 10.12 11.91
N PHE A 11 -22.26 10.42 13.21
CA PHE A 11 -21.00 10.88 13.81
C PHE A 11 -19.95 9.76 13.87
N GLU A 12 -20.31 8.55 14.27
CA GLU A 12 -19.38 7.41 14.26
C GLU A 12 -18.87 7.10 12.85
N LYS A 13 -19.76 7.09 11.85
CA LYS A 13 -19.41 6.89 10.44
C LYS A 13 -18.45 7.97 9.95
N TYR A 14 -18.69 9.23 10.33
CA TYR A 14 -17.77 10.35 10.08
C TYR A 14 -16.38 10.07 10.68
N LEU A 15 -16.29 9.65 11.94
CA LEU A 15 -15.00 9.31 12.56
C LEU A 15 -14.28 8.19 11.79
N VAL A 16 -14.97 7.11 11.42
CA VAL A 16 -14.37 6.03 10.63
C VAL A 16 -13.86 6.54 9.27
N SER A 17 -14.62 7.40 8.59
CA SER A 17 -14.16 8.07 7.36
C SER A 17 -12.88 8.87 7.59
N GLU A 18 -12.83 9.72 8.63
CA GLU A 18 -11.65 10.52 8.96
C GLU A 18 -10.44 9.63 9.25
N TYR A 19 -10.63 8.51 9.93
CA TYR A 19 -9.57 7.53 10.15
C TYR A 19 -8.99 7.01 8.84
N PHE A 20 -9.83 6.64 7.88
CA PHE A 20 -9.36 6.14 6.59
C PHE A 20 -8.65 7.21 5.74
N LYS A 21 -9.05 8.48 5.84
CA LYS A 21 -8.36 9.60 5.17
C LYS A 21 -6.98 9.89 5.76
N HIS A 22 -6.87 9.91 7.09
CA HIS A 22 -5.65 10.37 7.77
C HIS A 22 -4.73 9.22 8.21
N GLY A 23 -5.25 8.02 8.36
CA GLY A 23 -4.52 6.78 8.61
C GLY A 23 -4.11 6.52 10.06
N SER A 24 -4.32 7.44 11.01
CA SER A 24 -4.15 7.17 12.44
C SER A 24 -5.00 8.11 13.29
N ILE A 25 -5.37 7.68 14.49
CA ILE A 25 -6.16 8.51 15.43
C ILE A 25 -5.41 9.83 15.71
N ASN A 26 -4.12 9.77 16.01
CA ASN A 26 -3.31 10.98 16.27
C ASN A 26 -3.33 11.97 15.11
N LYS A 27 -3.27 11.49 13.86
CA LYS A 27 -3.32 12.38 12.68
C LYS A 27 -4.70 13.01 12.51
N VAL A 28 -5.76 12.28 12.84
CA VAL A 28 -7.13 12.82 12.83
C VAL A 28 -7.26 13.93 13.87
N PHE A 29 -6.85 13.69 15.13
CA PHE A 29 -6.88 14.73 16.16
C PHE A 29 -6.04 15.94 15.78
N TYR A 30 -4.83 15.74 15.26
CA TYR A 30 -3.97 16.83 14.82
C TYR A 30 -4.61 17.65 13.69
N PHE A 31 -5.21 17.00 12.70
CA PHE A 31 -5.88 17.66 11.59
C PHE A 31 -7.07 18.52 12.05
N HIS A 32 -7.79 18.06 13.07
CA HIS A 32 -8.91 18.77 13.68
C HIS A 32 -8.51 19.63 14.88
N HIS A 33 -7.23 19.98 15.04
CA HIS A 33 -6.71 20.82 16.14
C HIS A 33 -7.10 20.34 17.55
N PHE A 34 -7.30 19.03 17.71
CA PHE A 34 -7.78 18.38 18.95
C PHE A 34 -9.22 18.75 19.38
N ASP A 35 -10.02 19.36 18.49
CA ASP A 35 -11.38 19.84 18.76
C ASP A 35 -12.49 18.80 18.49
N LEU A 36 -12.14 17.51 18.41
CA LEU A 36 -13.13 16.45 18.22
C LEU A 36 -13.86 16.16 19.54
N PRO A 37 -15.20 16.05 19.55
CA PRO A 37 -15.98 15.78 20.76
C PRO A 37 -15.95 14.29 21.15
N ILE A 38 -14.76 13.68 21.13
CA ILE A 38 -14.51 12.29 21.52
C ILE A 38 -13.10 12.17 22.08
N SER A 39 -12.91 11.29 23.06
CA SER A 39 -11.56 10.96 23.55
C SER A 39 -10.85 9.98 22.61
N TYR A 40 -9.52 9.86 22.71
CA TYR A 40 -8.74 8.83 22.01
C TYR A 40 -9.30 7.42 22.24
N ALA A 41 -9.63 7.08 23.49
CA ALA A 41 -10.22 5.79 23.84
C ALA A 41 -11.62 5.60 23.25
N GLY A 42 -12.43 6.68 23.22
CA GLY A 42 -13.74 6.65 22.56
C GLY A 42 -13.60 6.37 21.07
N TYR A 43 -12.67 7.06 20.40
CA TYR A 43 -12.39 6.85 18.98
C TYR A 43 -11.95 5.41 18.72
N ASP A 44 -11.07 4.87 19.54
CA ASP A 44 -10.58 3.50 19.43
C ASP A 44 -11.70 2.45 19.52
N ARG A 45 -12.66 2.67 20.42
CA ARG A 45 -13.87 1.84 20.55
C ARG A 45 -14.76 1.94 19.31
N VAL A 46 -14.91 3.12 18.71
CA VAL A 46 -15.66 3.29 17.46
C VAL A 46 -15.01 2.48 16.33
N LEU A 47 -13.70 2.56 16.16
CA LEU A 47 -12.99 1.76 15.15
C LEU A 47 -13.17 0.25 15.38
N THR A 48 -13.07 -0.18 16.65
CA THR A 48 -13.26 -1.58 17.03
C THR A 48 -14.68 -2.05 16.74
N LYS A 49 -15.70 -1.22 17.01
CA LYS A 49 -17.11 -1.51 16.71
C LYS A 49 -17.35 -1.77 15.22
N TYR A 50 -16.67 -1.02 14.34
CA TYR A 50 -16.73 -1.19 12.88
C TYR A 50 -15.76 -2.27 12.36
N GLY A 51 -15.04 -2.97 13.24
CA GLY A 51 -14.07 -4.00 12.86
C GLY A 51 -12.86 -3.46 12.09
N VAL A 52 -12.51 -2.17 12.23
CA VAL A 52 -11.42 -1.54 11.48
C VAL A 52 -10.07 -2.04 11.98
N ILE A 53 -9.28 -2.63 11.08
CA ILE A 53 -7.89 -2.97 11.34
C ILE A 53 -7.03 -1.71 11.21
N LYS A 54 -6.47 -1.32 12.34
CA LYS A 54 -5.64 -0.11 12.44
C LYS A 54 -4.37 -0.27 11.61
N SER A 55 -3.86 0.86 11.15
CA SER A 55 -2.64 0.97 10.36
C SER A 55 -1.42 0.34 11.03
N ALA A 56 -0.63 -0.40 10.25
CA ALA A 56 0.69 -0.85 10.64
C ALA A 56 1.74 0.13 10.11
N GLY A 57 2.54 0.74 10.99
CA GLY A 57 3.69 1.56 10.59
C GLY A 57 3.39 3.00 10.10
N PRO A 58 4.44 3.76 9.72
CA PRO A 58 4.35 5.18 9.38
C PRO A 58 3.77 5.37 7.95
N ASN A 59 2.47 5.61 7.90
CA ASN A 59 1.62 5.54 6.69
C ASN A 59 1.82 6.58 5.56
N SER A 60 2.79 7.51 5.61
CA SER A 60 2.79 8.63 4.64
C SER A 60 4.08 8.97 3.92
N LYS A 61 5.20 8.28 4.21
CA LYS A 61 6.52 8.67 3.65
C LYS A 61 7.05 7.70 2.60
N LEU A 62 6.39 6.56 2.39
CA LEU A 62 6.89 5.51 1.51
C LEU A 62 6.87 5.93 0.04
N THR A 63 5.76 6.49 -0.44
CA THR A 63 5.64 6.90 -1.85
C THR A 63 6.68 7.96 -2.23
N GLU A 64 6.94 8.92 -1.35
CA GLU A 64 8.02 9.90 -1.53
C GLU A 64 9.40 9.22 -1.54
N SER A 65 9.62 8.28 -0.61
CA SER A 65 10.89 7.55 -0.52
C SER A 65 11.16 6.76 -1.79
N LEU A 66 10.16 6.04 -2.30
CA LEU A 66 10.26 5.27 -3.54
C LEU A 66 10.47 6.19 -4.75
N GLY A 67 9.81 7.36 -4.78
CA GLY A 67 10.04 8.36 -5.82
C GLY A 67 11.50 8.83 -5.86
N ILE A 68 12.05 9.25 -4.71
CA ILE A 68 13.45 9.70 -4.63
C ILE A 68 14.42 8.57 -4.99
N LEU A 69 14.21 7.36 -4.48
CA LEU A 69 15.06 6.22 -4.78
C LEU A 69 15.02 5.83 -6.26
N SER A 70 13.87 5.99 -6.92
CA SER A 70 13.76 5.79 -8.37
C SER A 70 14.58 6.82 -9.12
N LEU A 71 14.54 8.10 -8.72
CA LEU A 71 15.39 9.15 -9.32
C LEU A 71 16.89 8.87 -9.12
N VAL A 72 17.29 8.33 -7.97
CA VAL A 72 18.67 7.88 -7.73
C VAL A 72 19.06 6.76 -8.70
N ALA A 73 18.18 5.77 -8.89
CA ALA A 73 18.40 4.67 -9.82
C ALA A 73 18.48 5.14 -11.28
N ASP A 74 17.58 6.04 -11.68
CA ASP A 74 17.43 6.51 -13.07
C ASP A 74 18.57 7.45 -13.48
N TYR A 75 18.88 8.45 -12.64
CA TYR A 75 19.92 9.45 -12.94
C TYR A 75 21.32 9.00 -12.53
N LYS A 76 21.45 7.93 -11.75
CA LYS A 76 22.74 7.43 -11.23
C LYS A 76 23.53 8.52 -10.48
N LEU A 77 22.83 9.39 -9.77
CA LEU A 77 23.40 10.47 -8.96
C LEU A 77 23.39 10.10 -7.47
N SER A 78 24.21 10.79 -6.68
CA SER A 78 24.19 10.64 -5.22
C SER A 78 22.84 11.09 -4.66
N LEU A 79 22.47 10.53 -3.50
CA LEU A 79 21.21 10.83 -2.84
C LEU A 79 21.11 12.32 -2.49
N GLU A 80 22.22 12.95 -2.11
CA GLU A 80 22.31 14.37 -1.77
C GLU A 80 21.98 15.23 -2.99
N LYS A 81 22.58 14.94 -4.14
CA LYS A 81 22.32 15.69 -5.39
C LYS A 81 20.86 15.55 -5.84
N ILE A 82 20.27 14.37 -5.69
CA ILE A 82 18.85 14.17 -5.97
C ILE A 82 17.99 14.93 -4.96
N TYR A 83 18.32 14.86 -3.67
CA TYR A 83 17.57 15.53 -2.63
C TYR A 83 17.62 17.05 -2.79
N GLU A 84 18.78 17.65 -3.02
CA GLU A 84 18.92 19.09 -3.28
C GLU A 84 18.11 19.55 -4.49
N ARG A 85 18.07 18.73 -5.55
CA ARG A 85 17.39 19.10 -6.80
C ARG A 85 15.87 18.89 -6.75
N TYR A 86 15.39 17.89 -6.02
CA TYR A 86 14.00 17.44 -6.08
C TYR A 86 13.25 17.49 -4.74
N ALA A 87 13.92 17.74 -3.61
CA ALA A 87 13.24 17.97 -2.34
C ALA A 87 12.63 19.39 -2.35
N SER A 88 11.31 19.45 -2.46
CA SER A 88 10.57 20.69 -2.25
C SER A 88 10.30 20.90 -0.75
N PRO A 89 9.95 22.12 -0.30
CA PRO A 89 9.61 22.40 1.10
C PRO A 89 8.50 21.53 1.69
N GLY A 90 7.71 20.85 0.84
CA GLY A 90 6.63 19.94 1.24
C GLY A 90 7.03 18.47 1.40
N LEU A 91 8.31 18.12 1.22
CA LEU A 91 8.78 16.75 1.38
C LEU A 91 8.74 16.31 2.85
N LEU A 92 8.06 15.20 3.14
CA LEU A 92 7.90 14.71 4.51
C LEU A 92 8.98 13.70 4.94
N VAL A 93 9.67 13.07 3.98
CA VAL A 93 10.77 12.13 4.26
C VAL A 93 12.10 12.84 4.49
N SER A 94 12.79 12.48 5.58
CA SER A 94 14.13 13.01 5.88
C SER A 94 15.23 12.28 5.11
N THR A 95 16.31 13.00 4.79
CA THR A 95 17.55 12.44 4.21
C THR A 95 18.06 11.23 4.98
N ASN A 96 18.11 11.29 6.31
CA ASN A 96 18.53 10.17 7.17
C ASN A 96 17.68 8.91 6.96
N THR A 97 16.36 9.08 6.75
CA THR A 97 15.47 7.96 6.45
C THR A 97 15.80 7.36 5.09
N LEU A 98 16.05 8.21 4.08
CA LEU A 98 16.40 7.78 2.72
C LEU A 98 17.75 7.06 2.69
N HIS A 99 18.78 7.58 3.36
CA HIS A 99 20.09 6.93 3.51
C HIS A 99 19.96 5.55 4.13
N ARG A 100 19.16 5.44 5.20
CA ARG A 100 18.92 4.16 5.86
C ARG A 100 18.27 3.17 4.89
N ILE A 101 17.21 3.56 4.19
CA ILE A 101 16.52 2.70 3.22
C ILE A 101 17.49 2.27 2.12
N LEU A 102 18.23 3.22 1.53
CA LEU A 102 19.19 2.96 0.47
C LEU A 102 20.30 2.01 0.92
N HIS A 103 20.84 2.20 2.12
CA HIS A 103 21.87 1.34 2.69
C HIS A 103 21.39 -0.12 2.82
N TYR A 104 20.23 -0.36 3.44
CA TYR A 104 19.70 -1.72 3.56
C TYR A 104 19.34 -2.33 2.20
N THR A 105 18.79 -1.53 1.29
CA THR A 105 18.48 -1.97 -0.08
C THR A 105 19.74 -2.47 -0.79
N ARG A 106 20.86 -1.74 -0.66
CA ARG A 106 22.16 -2.13 -1.25
C ARG A 106 22.77 -3.38 -0.60
N LEU A 107 22.47 -3.63 0.66
CA LEU A 107 22.88 -4.87 1.33
C LEU A 107 21.96 -6.07 1.02
N GLY A 108 20.90 -5.88 0.22
CA GLY A 108 19.89 -6.91 -0.02
C GLY A 108 19.05 -7.24 1.21
N LEU A 109 19.00 -6.35 2.20
CA LEU A 109 18.33 -6.58 3.48
C LEU A 109 16.98 -5.84 3.53
N THR A 110 15.98 -6.52 4.10
CA THR A 110 14.68 -5.93 4.39
C THR A 110 14.47 -5.77 5.89
N ARG A 111 13.87 -4.65 6.27
CA ARG A 111 13.59 -4.30 7.68
C ARG A 111 12.12 -4.09 7.98
N ARG A 112 11.35 -3.81 6.94
CA ARG A 112 9.93 -3.49 7.04
C ARG A 112 9.14 -4.55 6.29
N GLN A 113 7.88 -4.69 6.66
CA GLN A 113 6.97 -5.64 6.01
C GLN A 113 5.86 -4.87 5.30
N GLY A 114 5.42 -5.45 4.19
CA GLY A 114 4.28 -4.98 3.43
C GLY A 114 3.38 -6.13 3.01
N THR A 115 2.20 -5.78 2.54
CA THR A 115 1.22 -6.71 1.99
C THR A 115 0.65 -6.11 0.72
N ALA A 116 0.62 -6.91 -0.35
CA ALA A 116 -0.03 -6.55 -1.60
C ALA A 116 -1.07 -7.61 -1.95
N LEU A 117 -2.18 -7.16 -2.54
CA LEU A 117 -3.25 -8.03 -2.99
C LEU A 117 -3.33 -8.02 -4.52
N ILE A 118 -3.22 -9.19 -5.10
CA ILE A 118 -3.69 -9.44 -6.45
C ILE A 118 -5.17 -9.77 -6.32
N ILE A 119 -6.03 -8.92 -6.87
CA ILE A 119 -7.47 -9.14 -6.83
C ILE A 119 -7.94 -9.38 -8.26
N THR A 120 -8.52 -10.56 -8.51
CA THR A 120 -9.10 -10.93 -9.80
C THR A 120 -10.60 -11.13 -9.67
N HIS A 121 -11.29 -11.19 -10.80
CA HIS A 121 -12.69 -11.61 -10.84
C HIS A 121 -12.75 -13.04 -11.37
N HIS A 122 -13.58 -13.90 -10.78
CA HIS A 122 -13.72 -15.33 -11.17
C HIS A 122 -13.94 -15.50 -12.68
N ASN A 123 -14.86 -14.72 -13.25
CA ASN A 123 -15.17 -14.75 -14.69
C ASN A 123 -14.10 -14.07 -15.60
N LYS A 124 -13.12 -13.37 -15.01
CA LYS A 124 -12.08 -12.62 -15.75
C LYS A 124 -10.73 -12.75 -15.03
N PRO A 125 -10.14 -13.96 -14.94
CA PRO A 125 -8.94 -14.22 -14.12
C PRO A 125 -7.69 -13.51 -14.65
N ASN A 126 -7.69 -13.08 -15.92
CA ASN A 126 -6.60 -12.34 -16.55
C ASN A 126 -6.72 -10.81 -16.39
N MET A 127 -7.60 -10.34 -15.51
CA MET A 127 -7.76 -8.92 -15.19
C MET A 127 -7.52 -8.69 -13.70
N TYR A 128 -6.82 -7.61 -13.39
CA TYR A 128 -6.33 -7.30 -12.07
C TYR A 128 -6.94 -5.99 -11.58
N LEU A 129 -7.47 -5.97 -10.36
CA LEU A 129 -7.95 -4.73 -9.76
C LEU A 129 -6.77 -3.81 -9.49
N VAL A 130 -6.82 -2.64 -10.11
CA VAL A 130 -5.80 -1.60 -10.00
C VAL A 130 -6.47 -0.26 -9.75
N GLY A 131 -5.72 0.65 -9.12
CA GLY A 131 -6.16 2.01 -8.88
C GLY A 131 -5.03 3.02 -9.03
N LYS A 132 -5.38 4.28 -9.16
CA LYS A 132 -4.45 5.40 -9.25
C LYS A 132 -4.08 5.91 -7.87
N ASP A 133 -2.82 5.78 -7.48
CA ASP A 133 -2.30 6.20 -6.16
C ASP A 133 -2.43 7.71 -5.95
N GLN A 134 -3.07 8.11 -4.86
CA GLN A 134 -3.28 9.50 -4.47
C GLN A 134 -2.28 9.98 -3.39
N SER A 135 -1.42 9.10 -2.90
CA SER A 135 -0.57 9.37 -1.72
C SER A 135 0.62 10.30 -2.01
N LEU A 136 1.06 10.43 -3.27
CA LEU A 136 2.18 11.32 -3.60
C LEU A 136 1.72 12.79 -3.57
N THR A 137 2.11 13.54 -2.55
CA THR A 137 1.77 14.97 -2.44
C THR A 137 2.71 15.87 -3.24
N ASN A 138 3.95 15.44 -3.47
CA ASN A 138 4.99 16.23 -4.13
C ASN A 138 5.13 15.88 -5.63
N THR A 139 4.76 16.83 -6.50
CA THR A 139 4.84 16.66 -7.96
C THR A 139 6.27 16.60 -8.51
N ALA A 140 7.27 17.08 -7.77
CA ALA A 140 8.67 17.01 -8.17
C ALA A 140 9.25 15.58 -8.13
N LEU A 141 8.62 14.68 -7.36
CA LEU A 141 9.03 13.28 -7.22
C LEU A 141 8.27 12.32 -8.16
N GLY A 142 7.40 12.86 -9.01
CA GLY A 142 6.51 12.11 -9.87
C GLY A 142 5.10 12.70 -9.87
N GLN A 143 4.19 12.05 -10.61
CA GLN A 143 2.79 12.50 -10.66
C GLN A 143 1.92 11.61 -9.78
N LYS A 144 0.92 12.22 -9.14
CA LYS A 144 -0.21 11.47 -8.60
C LYS A 144 -0.82 10.61 -9.70
N GLY A 145 -1.32 9.45 -9.30
CA GLY A 145 -2.04 8.57 -10.19
C GLY A 145 -1.20 7.57 -10.97
N ASN A 146 0.05 7.34 -10.53
CA ASN A 146 0.73 6.08 -10.87
C ASN A 146 -0.18 4.91 -10.49
N LEU A 147 -0.23 3.91 -11.37
CA LEU A 147 -1.05 2.74 -11.16
C LEU A 147 -0.48 1.88 -10.03
N SER A 148 -1.34 1.37 -9.17
CA SER A 148 -1.00 0.53 -8.02
C SER A 148 -1.98 -0.62 -7.90
N LEU A 149 -1.50 -1.73 -7.33
CA LEU A 149 -2.35 -2.73 -6.70
C LEU A 149 -2.77 -2.23 -5.30
N PRO A 150 -3.86 -2.75 -4.73
CA PRO A 150 -4.15 -2.58 -3.31
C PRO A 150 -2.98 -3.13 -2.49
N MET A 151 -2.33 -2.27 -1.72
CA MET A 151 -1.15 -2.64 -0.95
C MET A 151 -0.90 -1.71 0.24
N GLY A 152 -0.37 -2.25 1.33
CA GLY A 152 -0.09 -1.47 2.53
C GLY A 152 1.04 -2.03 3.36
N HIS A 153 1.37 -1.32 4.44
CA HIS A 153 2.31 -1.79 5.43
C HIS A 153 1.70 -2.89 6.31
N SER A 154 2.55 -3.80 6.79
CA SER A 154 2.24 -4.83 7.76
C SER A 154 3.28 -4.86 8.88
N LYS A 155 2.94 -5.50 10.00
CA LYS A 155 3.91 -5.73 11.10
C LYS A 155 4.66 -7.04 10.87
N ILE A 156 5.87 -7.12 11.40
CA ILE A 156 6.62 -8.38 11.46
C ILE A 156 5.85 -9.37 12.35
N GLY A 157 5.61 -10.57 11.85
CA GLY A 157 4.87 -11.62 12.55
C GLY A 157 3.36 -11.34 12.68
N GLU A 158 2.82 -10.38 11.94
CA GLU A 158 1.38 -10.10 11.93
C GLU A 158 0.59 -11.27 11.34
N ASN A 159 -0.63 -11.45 11.83
CA ASN A 159 -1.55 -12.42 11.23
C ASN A 159 -1.82 -12.03 9.76
N PRO A 160 -1.56 -12.92 8.78
CA PRO A 160 -1.84 -12.68 7.37
C PRO A 160 -3.28 -12.19 7.10
N ARG A 161 -4.28 -12.72 7.82
CA ARG A 161 -5.67 -12.29 7.69
C ARG A 161 -5.86 -10.82 8.05
N GLU A 162 -5.21 -10.35 9.12
CA GLU A 162 -5.29 -8.93 9.51
C GLU A 162 -4.63 -8.02 8.47
N SER A 163 -3.51 -8.46 7.89
CA SER A 163 -2.81 -7.72 6.85
C SER A 163 -3.66 -7.58 5.58
N ILE A 164 -4.28 -8.67 5.14
CA ILE A 164 -5.21 -8.68 4.01
C ILE A 164 -6.43 -7.81 4.32
N LEU A 165 -7.05 -8.01 5.50
CA LEU A 165 -8.23 -7.26 5.93
C LEU A 165 -7.95 -5.76 5.93
N ARG A 166 -6.81 -5.33 6.47
CA ARG A 166 -6.40 -3.92 6.47
C ARG A 166 -6.35 -3.35 5.05
N VAL A 167 -5.70 -4.05 4.12
CA VAL A 167 -5.58 -3.56 2.73
C VAL A 167 -6.96 -3.48 2.07
N LEU A 168 -7.80 -4.51 2.23
CA LEU A 168 -9.17 -4.51 1.69
C LEU A 168 -10.00 -3.36 2.26
N GLN A 169 -9.97 -3.12 3.58
CA GLN A 169 -10.72 -2.05 4.21
C GLN A 169 -10.26 -0.65 3.77
N GLN A 170 -8.94 -0.43 3.66
CA GLN A 170 -8.38 0.88 3.38
C GLN A 170 -8.33 1.23 1.88
N GLU A 171 -8.20 0.22 1.02
CA GLU A 171 -7.89 0.43 -0.41
C GLU A 171 -8.90 -0.16 -1.39
N VAL A 172 -9.90 -0.91 -0.92
CA VAL A 172 -10.87 -1.59 -1.80
C VAL A 172 -12.33 -1.36 -1.38
N PHE A 173 -12.64 -1.45 -0.09
CA PHE A 173 -14.01 -1.51 0.44
C PHE A 173 -14.30 -0.49 1.53
N THR A 174 -13.71 0.70 1.48
CA THR A 174 -13.85 1.71 2.55
C THR A 174 -15.31 2.06 2.86
N ASN A 175 -16.17 2.22 1.85
CA ASN A 175 -17.59 2.50 2.05
C ASN A 175 -18.33 1.32 2.70
N LEU A 176 -18.05 0.08 2.28
CA LEU A 176 -18.69 -1.10 2.88
C LEU A 176 -18.30 -1.27 4.35
N VAL A 177 -17.08 -0.88 4.74
CA VAL A 177 -16.71 -0.82 6.17
C VAL A 177 -17.56 0.23 6.90
N MET A 178 -17.66 1.43 6.35
CA MET A 178 -18.46 2.51 6.92
C MET A 178 -19.97 2.21 6.97
N GLU A 179 -20.43 1.22 6.21
CA GLU A 179 -21.81 0.72 6.17
C GLU A 179 -22.00 -0.56 7.00
N ASN A 180 -20.97 -1.05 7.70
CA ASN A 180 -20.96 -2.32 8.42
C ASN A 180 -21.36 -3.54 7.55
N SER A 181 -21.06 -3.48 6.25
CA SER A 181 -21.40 -4.48 5.24
C SER A 181 -20.15 -5.11 4.60
N PHE A 182 -18.99 -5.02 5.27
CA PHE A 182 -17.74 -5.54 4.74
C PHE A 182 -17.81 -7.08 4.50
N PRO A 183 -17.40 -7.57 3.32
CA PRO A 183 -17.49 -8.99 2.97
C PRO A 183 -16.32 -9.80 3.57
N PHE A 184 -16.40 -10.14 4.86
CA PHE A 184 -15.34 -10.89 5.56
C PHE A 184 -15.03 -12.28 4.97
N HIS A 185 -15.99 -12.90 4.28
CA HIS A 185 -15.84 -14.21 3.65
C HIS A 185 -14.81 -14.22 2.51
N LEU A 186 -14.43 -13.06 1.95
CA LEU A 186 -13.41 -12.97 0.91
C LEU A 186 -12.00 -13.32 1.41
N ILE A 187 -11.79 -13.35 2.73
CA ILE A 187 -10.48 -13.58 3.32
C ILE A 187 -10.34 -15.06 3.67
N PRO A 188 -9.39 -15.80 3.08
CA PRO A 188 -9.17 -17.21 3.40
C PRO A 188 -8.79 -17.43 4.87
N ASP A 189 -9.16 -18.58 5.45
CA ASP A 189 -8.85 -18.95 6.85
C ASP A 189 -7.37 -19.11 7.13
N HIS A 190 -6.63 -19.65 6.16
CA HIS A 190 -5.19 -19.84 6.26
C HIS A 190 -4.51 -19.27 5.01
N PRO A 191 -4.51 -17.93 4.84
CA PRO A 191 -4.00 -17.35 3.62
C PRO A 191 -2.48 -17.50 3.60
N LYS A 192 -1.99 -18.11 2.52
CA LYS A 192 -0.56 -18.28 2.26
C LYS A 192 -0.13 -17.28 1.18
N PRO A 193 1.03 -16.63 1.33
CA PRO A 193 1.54 -15.76 0.28
C PRO A 193 1.92 -16.59 -0.94
N LEU A 194 1.55 -16.09 -2.12
CA LEU A 194 1.94 -16.67 -3.40
C LEU A 194 3.41 -16.40 -3.72
N MET A 195 3.92 -15.27 -3.26
CA MET A 195 5.32 -14.87 -3.38
C MET A 195 5.65 -13.78 -2.38
N TYR A 196 6.95 -13.55 -2.23
CA TYR A 196 7.51 -12.36 -1.62
C TYR A 196 8.19 -11.50 -2.69
N ILE A 197 8.12 -10.19 -2.55
CA ILE A 197 8.91 -9.26 -3.36
C ILE A 197 9.53 -8.18 -2.49
N ASN A 198 10.81 -7.92 -2.70
CA ASN A 198 11.54 -6.86 -2.01
C ASN A 198 11.44 -5.56 -2.82
N ILE A 199 10.88 -4.52 -2.18
CA ILE A 199 10.73 -3.17 -2.72
C ILE A 199 11.40 -2.21 -1.75
N ALA A 200 12.56 -1.68 -2.15
CA ALA A 200 13.53 -1.05 -1.26
C ALA A 200 13.86 -1.95 -0.04
N ASP A 201 13.79 -1.43 1.18
CA ASP A 201 14.01 -2.18 2.43
C ASP A 201 12.73 -2.87 2.97
N ILE A 202 11.71 -3.05 2.13
CA ILE A 202 10.42 -3.67 2.49
C ILE A 202 10.29 -5.02 1.83
N ARG A 203 10.06 -6.07 2.64
CA ARG A 203 9.60 -7.37 2.14
C ARG A 203 8.08 -7.36 2.03
N VAL A 204 7.56 -7.51 0.83
CA VAL A 204 6.12 -7.48 0.56
C VAL A 204 5.62 -8.90 0.37
N SER A 205 4.69 -9.32 1.23
CA SER A 205 3.96 -10.58 1.08
C SER A 205 2.79 -10.38 0.12
N VAL A 206 2.71 -11.19 -0.94
CA VAL A 206 1.68 -11.05 -1.97
C VAL A 206 0.66 -12.16 -1.84
N TYR A 207 -0.61 -11.79 -1.76
CA TYR A 207 -1.75 -12.72 -1.67
C TYR A 207 -2.68 -12.54 -2.87
N HIS A 208 -3.43 -13.58 -3.21
CA HIS A 208 -4.48 -13.53 -4.22
C HIS A 208 -5.85 -13.63 -3.56
N ILE A 209 -6.75 -12.74 -3.96
CA ILE A 209 -8.16 -12.73 -3.58
C ILE A 209 -8.97 -12.79 -4.88
N GLU A 210 -9.85 -13.77 -4.99
CA GLU A 210 -10.78 -13.88 -6.10
C GLU A 210 -12.14 -13.33 -5.68
N LEU A 211 -12.75 -12.52 -6.56
CA LEU A 211 -14.10 -12.00 -6.34
C LEU A 211 -15.10 -12.71 -7.24
N ASP A 212 -16.22 -13.12 -6.64
CA ASP A 212 -17.34 -13.74 -7.35
C ASP A 212 -18.26 -12.73 -8.06
N GLY A 213 -18.10 -11.43 -7.74
CA GLY A 213 -18.88 -10.34 -8.32
C GLY A 213 -18.11 -9.02 -8.42
N LEU A 214 -18.79 -7.98 -8.89
CA LEU A 214 -18.27 -6.62 -9.02
C LEU A 214 -18.88 -5.70 -7.94
N PRO A 215 -18.40 -5.77 -6.70
CA PRO A 215 -18.83 -4.83 -5.67
C PRO A 215 -18.41 -3.40 -6.01
N SER A 216 -19.08 -2.42 -5.43
CA SER A 216 -18.67 -1.01 -5.53
C SER A 216 -17.37 -0.80 -4.76
N PHE A 217 -16.29 -0.54 -5.49
CA PHE A 217 -14.98 -0.27 -4.91
C PHE A 217 -14.89 1.17 -4.40
N SER A 218 -14.25 1.35 -3.25
CA SER A 218 -14.08 2.65 -2.61
C SER A 218 -12.79 2.72 -1.80
N SER A 219 -12.08 3.84 -1.95
CA SER A 219 -10.87 4.15 -1.20
C SER A 219 -10.59 5.65 -1.20
N PHE A 220 -9.97 6.15 -0.14
CA PHE A 220 -9.37 7.49 -0.11
C PHE A 220 -7.93 7.52 -0.64
N LYS A 221 -7.28 6.36 -0.80
CA LYS A 221 -5.87 6.24 -1.20
C LYS A 221 -5.72 5.88 -2.68
N LEU A 222 -6.64 5.08 -3.21
CA LEU A 222 -6.68 4.69 -4.62
C LEU A 222 -7.93 5.27 -5.28
N SER A 223 -7.76 5.99 -6.39
CA SER A 223 -8.87 6.47 -7.21
C SER A 223 -9.06 5.61 -8.46
N ASN A 224 -10.25 5.64 -9.05
CA ASN A 224 -10.57 4.94 -10.30
C ASN A 224 -10.24 3.43 -10.25
N LEU A 225 -10.60 2.76 -9.15
CA LEU A 225 -10.43 1.32 -8.99
C LEU A 225 -11.20 0.57 -10.09
N ARG A 226 -10.48 -0.24 -10.87
CA ARG A 226 -11.05 -1.01 -11.98
C ARG A 226 -10.17 -2.19 -12.34
N PHE A 227 -10.75 -3.17 -13.02
CA PHE A 227 -10.03 -4.32 -13.55
C PHE A 227 -9.34 -3.96 -14.88
N GLU A 228 -8.05 -4.24 -14.98
CA GLU A 228 -7.24 -4.00 -16.19
C GLU A 228 -6.44 -5.26 -16.56
N LYS A 229 -6.14 -5.43 -17.86
CA LYS A 229 -5.26 -6.51 -18.32
C LYS A 229 -3.80 -6.14 -18.12
N LEU A 230 -2.93 -7.15 -18.01
CA LEU A 230 -1.49 -6.92 -17.94
C LEU A 230 -0.93 -6.15 -19.15
N SER A 231 -1.46 -6.38 -20.36
CA SER A 231 -1.07 -5.61 -21.56
C SER A 231 -1.27 -4.12 -21.37
N ASP A 232 -2.41 -3.75 -20.80
CA ASP A 232 -2.85 -2.37 -20.66
C ASP A 232 -2.07 -1.69 -19.52
N ILE A 233 -1.77 -2.45 -18.46
CA ILE A 233 -0.93 -2.00 -17.34
C ILE A 233 0.52 -1.76 -17.77
N SER A 234 1.08 -2.63 -18.61
CA SER A 234 2.50 -2.58 -19.00
C SER A 234 2.88 -1.31 -19.77
N GLY A 235 1.91 -0.66 -20.43
CA GLY A 235 2.12 0.63 -21.12
C GLY A 235 1.96 1.86 -20.22
N LEU A 236 1.64 1.69 -18.94
CA LEU A 236 1.36 2.78 -18.01
C LEU A 236 2.48 2.93 -16.96
N LYS A 237 2.59 4.13 -16.37
CA LYS A 237 3.44 4.34 -15.20
C LYS A 237 2.83 3.66 -13.98
N THR A 238 3.57 2.73 -13.40
CA THR A 238 3.20 2.01 -12.17
C THR A 238 4.07 2.44 -11.00
N ARG A 239 3.60 2.20 -9.77
CA ARG A 239 4.51 2.23 -8.61
C ARG A 239 5.59 1.13 -8.75
N PRO A 240 6.79 1.33 -8.17
CA PRO A 240 7.84 0.31 -8.18
C PRO A 240 7.33 -1.04 -7.63
N GLY A 241 7.70 -2.13 -8.30
CA GLY A 241 7.35 -3.51 -7.91
C GLY A 241 5.98 -4.00 -8.41
N ILE A 242 5.08 -3.12 -8.86
CA ILE A 242 3.72 -3.52 -9.27
C ILE A 242 3.72 -4.38 -10.53
N LEU A 243 4.47 -3.96 -11.55
CA LEU A 243 4.51 -4.70 -12.81
C LEU A 243 5.16 -6.07 -12.59
N GLU A 244 6.22 -6.13 -11.79
CA GLU A 244 6.92 -7.36 -11.42
C GLU A 244 6.01 -8.32 -10.66
N ILE A 245 5.19 -7.81 -9.73
CA ILE A 245 4.17 -8.61 -9.04
C ILE A 245 3.23 -9.28 -10.06
N ILE A 246 2.61 -8.51 -10.95
CA ILE A 246 1.60 -9.07 -11.87
C ILE A 246 2.25 -10.04 -12.87
N GLN A 247 3.45 -9.71 -13.36
CA GLN A 247 4.19 -10.59 -14.27
C GLN A 247 4.59 -11.91 -13.60
N ASN A 248 5.10 -11.87 -12.37
CA ASN A 248 5.49 -13.07 -11.65
C ASN A 248 4.27 -13.91 -11.25
N TYR A 249 3.15 -13.29 -10.88
CA TYR A 249 1.89 -14.02 -10.66
C TYR A 249 1.45 -14.76 -11.92
N LYS A 250 1.47 -14.11 -13.08
CA LYS A 250 1.13 -14.76 -14.35
C LYS A 250 2.08 -15.90 -14.70
N LYS A 251 3.37 -15.80 -14.34
CA LYS A 251 4.31 -16.92 -14.51
C LYS A 251 3.93 -18.07 -13.58
N LEU A 252 3.71 -17.78 -12.30
CA LEU A 252 3.35 -18.79 -11.31
C LEU A 252 2.05 -19.53 -11.65
N SER A 253 1.07 -18.86 -12.25
CA SER A 253 -0.16 -19.52 -12.70
C SER A 253 0.01 -20.46 -13.91
N LEU A 254 1.17 -20.42 -14.59
CA LEU A 254 1.50 -21.28 -15.72
C LEU A 254 2.34 -22.51 -15.33
N PHE A 255 2.86 -22.54 -14.10
CA PHE A 255 3.73 -23.60 -13.62
C PHE A 255 3.13 -24.29 -12.39
N PRO A 256 3.56 -25.52 -12.06
CA PRO A 256 3.17 -26.17 -10.82
C PRO A 256 3.51 -25.29 -9.62
N GLU A 257 2.70 -25.37 -8.56
CA GLU A 257 2.99 -24.63 -7.32
C GLU A 257 4.39 -25.00 -6.81
N PRO A 258 5.25 -23.99 -6.54
CA PRO A 258 6.59 -24.25 -6.06
C PRO A 258 6.55 -24.83 -4.65
N SER A 259 7.52 -25.69 -4.34
CA SER A 259 7.64 -26.31 -3.00
C SER A 259 7.89 -25.30 -1.88
N ILE A 260 8.41 -24.11 -2.23
CA ILE A 260 8.68 -23.00 -1.33
C ILE A 260 8.10 -21.73 -1.97
N THR A 261 7.50 -20.86 -1.17
CA THR A 261 7.03 -19.55 -1.63
C THR A 261 8.22 -18.75 -2.21
N PRO A 262 8.18 -18.40 -3.51
CA PRO A 262 9.29 -17.74 -4.18
C PRO A 262 9.50 -16.32 -3.66
N GLU A 263 10.75 -15.86 -3.71
CA GLU A 263 11.14 -14.50 -3.33
C GLU A 263 11.82 -13.79 -4.51
N TYR A 264 11.37 -12.57 -4.79
CA TYR A 264 11.83 -11.76 -5.90
C TYR A 264 12.36 -10.41 -5.41
N ASN A 265 13.18 -9.76 -6.23
CA ASN A 265 13.57 -8.37 -6.05
C ASN A 265 12.90 -7.52 -7.12
N SER A 266 12.43 -6.32 -6.74
CA SER A 266 11.94 -5.34 -7.71
C SER A 266 13.09 -4.80 -8.57
N ASN A 267 12.76 -4.28 -9.76
CA ASN A 267 13.74 -3.63 -10.63
C ASN A 267 14.43 -2.44 -9.93
N LEU A 268 13.69 -1.74 -9.05
CA LEU A 268 14.26 -0.68 -8.21
C LEU A 268 15.41 -1.21 -7.33
N ASN A 269 15.20 -2.33 -6.63
CA ASN A 269 16.24 -2.96 -5.82
C ASN A 269 17.44 -3.36 -6.67
N SER A 270 17.21 -4.02 -7.81
CA SER A 270 18.27 -4.46 -8.71
C SER A 270 19.12 -3.30 -9.23
N ASN A 271 18.48 -2.20 -9.62
CA ASN A 271 19.18 -1.01 -10.11
C ASN A 271 19.98 -0.32 -9.00
N LEU A 272 19.42 -0.20 -7.80
CA LEU A 272 20.12 0.41 -6.65
C LEU A 272 21.31 -0.44 -6.17
N PHE A 273 21.20 -1.77 -6.26
CA PHE A 273 22.27 -2.71 -5.96
C PHE A 273 23.42 -2.57 -6.97
N ALA A 274 23.12 -2.59 -8.27
CA ALA A 274 24.13 -2.45 -9.32
C ALA A 274 24.93 -1.14 -9.21
N LEU A 275 24.29 -0.04 -8.78
CA LEU A 275 24.99 1.23 -8.53
C LEU A 275 26.03 1.14 -7.39
N ALA A 276 25.80 0.30 -6.39
CA ALA A 276 26.74 0.12 -5.30
C ALA A 276 27.99 -0.63 -5.75
N GLU A 277 27.85 -1.66 -6.59
CA GLU A 277 28.99 -2.44 -7.10
C GLU A 277 29.92 -1.57 -7.96
N VAL A 278 29.37 -0.70 -8.81
CA VAL A 278 30.17 0.21 -9.64
C VAL A 278 31.01 1.17 -8.79
N HIS A 279 30.51 1.62 -7.65
CA HIS A 279 31.24 2.55 -6.76
C HIS A 279 32.18 1.84 -5.77
N SER A 280 32.04 0.52 -5.59
CA SER A 280 32.91 -0.29 -4.74
C SER A 280 34.15 -0.82 -5.48
N SER A 281 34.14 -0.71 -6.80
CA SER A 281 35.15 -1.25 -7.72
C SER A 281 36.08 -0.18 -8.30
N GLY A 282 36.04 1.05 -7.77
CA GLY A 282 36.79 2.21 -8.25
C GLY A 282 37.59 2.87 -7.15
#